data_AF-A0AA47EF60-F1
#
_entry.id   AF-A0AA47EF60-F1
#
_cell.length_a   1.000
_cell.length_b   1.000
_cell.length_c   1.000
_cell.angle_alpha   90.00
_cell.angle_beta   90.00
_cell.angle_gamma   90.00
#
_symmetry.space_group_name_H-M   'P 1'
#
loop_
_entity.id
_entity.type
_entity.pdbx_description
1 polymer ?
#
loop_
_entity_poly.entity_id
_entity_poly.type
_entity_poly.pdbx_seq_one_letter_code
_entity_poly.pdbx_strand_id
1 'polypeptide(L)'
;MNKEEIFKKSKHENLWEDERSKQVTIKSEKDAAQIATFIIALVMFWKMYHKMPFNDLFGIIFIQPAITFLYKYKNKTEGKLYLFFGITLLCVSIIFLLDFFINGAN
;
A
#
# COMPACT_ATOMS: atom_id res chain seq x y z
N MET A 1 0.58 -42.06 -14.32
CA MET A 1 0.79 -40.63 -14.68
C MET A 1 2.21 -40.26 -14.28
N ASN A 2 3.03 -39.83 -15.25
CA ASN A 2 4.48 -39.68 -15.03
C ASN A 2 4.79 -38.35 -14.33
N LYS A 3 5.65 -38.34 -13.30
CA LYS A 3 5.93 -37.14 -12.47
C LYS A 3 6.40 -35.94 -13.30
N GLU A 4 7.16 -36.19 -14.37
CA GLU A 4 7.68 -35.15 -15.26
C GLU A 4 6.59 -34.47 -16.10
N GLU A 5 5.56 -35.21 -16.52
CA GLU A 5 4.40 -34.62 -17.22
C GLU A 5 3.60 -33.71 -16.31
N ILE A 6 3.40 -34.12 -15.05
CA ILE A 6 2.72 -33.31 -14.05
C ILE A 6 3.50 -32.02 -13.79
N PHE A 7 4.82 -32.10 -13.68
CA PHE A 7 5.68 -30.94 -13.47
C PHE A 7 5.69 -29.98 -14.66
N LYS A 8 5.75 -30.51 -15.89
CA LYS A 8 5.66 -29.68 -17.11
C LYS A 8 4.30 -29.01 -17.25
N LYS A 9 3.22 -29.73 -16.94
CA LYS A 9 1.86 -29.20 -16.99
C LYS A 9 1.64 -28.10 -15.95
N SER A 10 2.06 -28.34 -14.70
CA SER A 10 2.04 -27.32 -13.64
C SER A 10 2.89 -26.10 -13.99
N LYS A 11 4.08 -26.27 -14.56
CA LYS A 11 4.95 -25.15 -14.97
C LYS A 11 4.34 -24.35 -16.13
N HIS A 12 3.62 -25.00 -17.05
CA HIS A 12 2.91 -24.35 -18.15
C HIS A 12 1.67 -23.60 -17.66
N GLU A 13 0.95 -24.13 -16.68
CA GLU A 13 -0.19 -23.47 -16.02
C GLU A 13 0.28 -22.26 -15.17
N ASN A 14 1.49 -22.30 -14.62
CA ASN A 14 2.09 -21.26 -13.79
C ASN A 14 2.81 -20.14 -14.57
N LEU A 15 2.63 -20.06 -15.90
CA LEU A 15 3.22 -19.01 -16.77
C LEU A 15 2.58 -17.63 -16.58
N TRP A 16 1.39 -17.55 -15.97
CA TRP A 16 0.53 -16.36 -15.93
C TRP A 16 0.41 -15.72 -14.53
N GLU A 17 1.48 -15.81 -13.73
CA GLU A 17 1.58 -15.56 -12.28
C GLU A 17 1.05 -16.68 -11.37
N ASP A 18 1.86 -16.98 -10.35
CA ASP A 18 1.52 -17.83 -9.22
C ASP A 18 0.23 -17.32 -8.54
N GLU A 19 -0.74 -18.22 -8.30
CA GLU A 19 -1.97 -17.91 -7.59
C GLU A 19 -1.71 -17.21 -6.26
N ARG A 20 -0.59 -17.58 -5.60
CA ARG A 20 -0.13 -16.91 -4.38
C ARG A 20 0.17 -15.42 -4.62
N SER A 21 0.83 -15.08 -5.73
CA SER A 21 1.14 -13.69 -6.07
C SER A 21 -0.14 -12.87 -6.29
N LYS A 22 -1.13 -13.46 -6.97
CA LYS A 22 -2.45 -12.83 -7.17
C LYS A 22 -3.18 -12.59 -5.86
N GLN A 23 -3.22 -13.60 -4.97
CA GLN A 23 -3.84 -13.45 -3.66
C GLN A 23 -3.15 -12.39 -2.81
N VAL A 24 -1.81 -12.35 -2.82
CA VAL A 24 -1.03 -11.32 -2.12
C VAL A 24 -1.34 -9.93 -2.68
N THR A 25 -1.44 -9.78 -4.01
CA THR A 25 -1.76 -8.50 -4.65
C THR A 25 -3.15 -8.01 -4.25
N ILE A 26 -4.18 -8.84 -4.40
CA ILE A 26 -5.55 -8.50 -4.02
C ILE A 26 -5.64 -8.12 -2.54
N LYS A 27 -4.97 -8.90 -1.67
CA LYS A 27 -4.96 -8.61 -0.23
C LYS A 27 -4.20 -7.32 0.08
N SER A 28 -3.08 -7.07 -0.60
CA SER A 28 -2.30 -5.83 -0.43
C SER A 28 -3.09 -4.59 -0.82
N GLU A 29 -3.85 -4.65 -1.91
CA GLU A 29 -4.68 -3.54 -2.39
C GLU A 29 -5.85 -3.28 -1.44
N LYS A 30 -6.49 -4.36 -0.96
CA LYS A 30 -7.58 -4.27 0.01
C LYS A 30 -7.11 -3.68 1.35
N ASP A 31 -6.02 -4.22 1.91
CA ASP A 31 -5.47 -3.75 3.19
C ASP A 31 -4.99 -2.30 3.06
N ALA A 32 -4.32 -1.96 1.96
CA ALA A 32 -3.86 -0.59 1.68
C ALA A 32 -5.03 0.39 1.53
N ALA A 33 -6.09 0.01 0.80
CA ALA A 33 -7.28 0.83 0.66
C ALA A 33 -7.99 1.05 2.00
N GLN A 34 -8.12 0.02 2.83
CA GLN A 34 -8.73 0.13 4.16
C GLN A 34 -7.94 1.06 5.08
N ILE A 35 -6.62 0.89 5.16
CA ILE A 35 -5.78 1.72 6.03
C ILE A 35 -5.74 3.16 5.51
N ALA A 36 -5.60 3.38 4.20
CA ALA A 36 -5.63 4.72 3.63
C ALA A 36 -6.96 5.43 3.90
N THR A 37 -8.08 4.74 3.70
CA THR A 37 -9.41 5.27 4.00
C THR A 37 -9.57 5.62 5.48
N PHE A 38 -9.07 4.76 6.38
CA PHE A 38 -9.09 5.02 7.81
C PHE A 38 -8.28 6.26 8.20
N ILE A 39 -7.06 6.41 7.68
CA ILE A 39 -6.20 7.57 7.97
C ILE A 39 -6.84 8.86 7.41
N ILE A 40 -7.37 8.82 6.19
CA ILE A 40 -8.09 9.96 5.60
C ILE A 40 -9.31 10.33 6.44
N ALA A 41 -10.10 9.35 6.90
CA ALA A 41 -11.24 9.60 7.77
C ALA A 41 -10.82 10.27 9.09
N LEU A 42 -9.76 9.77 9.73
CA LEU A 42 -9.23 10.34 10.97
C LEU A 42 -8.80 11.80 10.79
N VAL A 43 -8.07 12.11 9.71
CA VAL A 43 -7.65 13.48 9.41
C VAL A 43 -8.85 14.36 9.06
N MET A 44 -9.84 13.87 8.32
CA MET A 44 -11.06 14.63 8.03
C MET A 44 -11.83 14.99 9.31
N PHE A 45 -11.99 14.04 10.25
CA PHE A 45 -12.62 14.31 11.54
C PHE A 45 -11.86 15.39 12.34
N TRP A 46 -10.53 15.33 12.36
CA TRP A 46 -9.70 16.35 12.99
C TRP A 46 -9.90 17.73 12.36
N LYS A 47 -9.89 17.81 11.02
CA LYS A 47 -10.10 19.07 10.29
C LYS A 47 -11.50 19.64 10.51
N MET A 48 -12.52 18.79 10.57
CA MET A 48 -13.89 19.20 10.87
C MET A 48 -14.01 19.79 12.27
N TYR A 49 -13.35 19.17 13.26
CA TYR A 49 -13.30 19.69 14.64
C TYR A 49 -12.62 21.07 14.71
N HIS A 50 -11.53 21.27 13.97
CA HIS A 50 -10.77 22.51 13.94
C HIS A 50 -11.20 23.52 12.86
N LYS A 51 -12.25 23.24 12.09
CA LYS A 51 -12.77 24.08 10.97
C LYS A 51 -11.70 24.45 9.92
N MET A 52 -10.79 23.52 9.62
CA MET A 52 -9.70 23.72 8.66
C MET A 52 -10.11 23.39 7.21
N PRO A 53 -9.51 24.03 6.19
CA PRO A 53 -9.79 23.77 4.78
C PRO A 53 -9.28 22.40 4.32
N PHE A 54 -10.02 21.64 3.50
CA PHE A 54 -9.71 20.24 3.16
C PHE A 54 -8.69 20.02 2.03
N ASN A 55 -8.16 21.08 1.43
CA ASN A 55 -7.34 20.99 0.20
C ASN A 55 -6.01 20.27 0.41
N ASP A 56 -5.52 20.18 1.64
CA ASP A 56 -4.19 19.64 1.96
C ASP A 56 -4.16 18.10 2.09
N LEU A 57 -5.31 17.43 1.88
CA LEU A 57 -5.42 15.96 1.96
C LEU A 57 -4.58 15.23 0.89
N PHE A 58 -4.07 15.95 -0.12
CA PHE A 58 -3.12 15.42 -1.12
C PHE A 58 -1.86 14.83 -0.49
N GLY A 59 -1.45 15.27 0.70
CA GLY A 59 -0.27 14.72 1.40
C GLY A 59 -0.43 13.26 1.85
N ILE A 60 -1.65 12.75 1.95
CA ILE A 60 -1.97 11.43 2.52
C ILE A 60 -2.15 10.37 1.42
N ILE A 61 -2.23 10.77 0.15
CA ILE A 61 -2.46 9.84 -0.97
C ILE A 61 -1.34 8.80 -1.11
N PHE A 62 -0.13 9.14 -0.64
CA PHE A 62 1.06 8.29 -0.73
C PHE A 62 1.06 7.11 0.26
N ILE A 63 0.16 7.11 1.25
CA ILE A 63 0.04 6.03 2.22
C ILE A 63 -0.45 4.73 1.57
N GLN A 64 -1.34 4.84 0.59
CA GLN A 64 -1.91 3.67 -0.09
C GLN A 64 -0.84 2.90 -0.90
N PRO A 65 -0.08 3.53 -1.82
CA PRO A 65 1.00 2.85 -2.52
C PRO A 65 2.14 2.41 -1.58
N ALA A 66 2.43 3.17 -0.51
CA ALA A 66 3.42 2.76 0.49
C ALA A 66 3.06 1.41 1.13
N ILE A 67 1.81 1.24 1.57
CA ILE A 67 1.34 -0.01 2.20
C ILE A 67 1.34 -1.16 1.21
N THR A 68 0.89 -0.94 -0.03
CA THR A 68 0.92 -1.96 -1.08
C THR A 68 2.34 -2.47 -1.34
N PHE A 69 3.32 -1.57 -1.45
CA PHE A 69 4.71 -1.96 -1.70
C PHE A 69 5.34 -2.69 -0.51
N LEU A 70 5.10 -2.22 0.71
CA LEU A 70 5.58 -2.90 1.92
C LEU A 70 4.94 -4.29 2.08
N TYR A 71 3.66 -4.44 1.74
CA TYR A 71 2.96 -5.72 1.81
C TYR A 71 3.45 -6.73 0.78
N LYS A 72 3.65 -6.29 -0.48
CA LYS A 72 4.21 -7.14 -1.53
C LYS A 72 5.64 -7.59 -1.20
N TYR A 73 6.46 -6.67 -0.68
CA TYR A 73 7.80 -7.03 -0.20
C TYR A 73 7.77 -8.02 0.98
N LYS A 74 6.94 -7.79 2.00
CA LYS A 74 6.80 -8.67 3.16
C LYS A 74 6.46 -10.11 2.77
N ASN A 75 5.61 -10.27 1.75
CA ASN A 75 5.18 -11.58 1.27
C ASN A 75 6.14 -12.22 0.26
N LYS A 76 7.30 -11.58 0.00
CA LYS A 76 8.35 -12.02 -0.93
C LYS A 76 7.85 -12.23 -2.36
N THR A 77 6.78 -11.53 -2.75
CA THR A 77 6.33 -11.51 -4.16
C THR A 77 7.16 -10.55 -4.99
N GLU A 78 7.81 -9.58 -4.35
CA GLU A 78 8.55 -8.51 -5.02
C GLU A 78 9.96 -8.30 -4.43
N GLY A 79 10.84 -7.69 -5.22
CA GLY A 79 12.24 -7.44 -4.88
C GLY A 79 12.47 -6.28 -3.90
N LYS A 80 13.73 -6.05 -3.52
CA LYS A 80 14.15 -5.02 -2.55
C LYS A 80 13.80 -3.57 -2.97
N LEU A 81 13.56 -3.33 -4.26
CA LEU A 81 13.11 -2.02 -4.73
C LEU A 81 11.75 -1.62 -4.14
N TYR A 82 10.84 -2.58 -3.96
CA TYR A 82 9.54 -2.32 -3.35
C TYR A 82 9.65 -1.96 -1.86
N LEU A 83 10.63 -2.52 -1.14
CA LEU A 83 10.93 -2.08 0.22
C LEU A 83 11.38 -0.62 0.21
N PHE A 84 12.33 -0.27 -0.66
CA PHE A 84 12.84 1.09 -0.77
C PHE A 84 11.71 2.09 -1.06
N PHE A 85 10.93 1.86 -2.12
CA PHE A 85 9.81 2.73 -2.46
C PHE A 85 8.73 2.78 -1.36
N GLY A 86 8.42 1.64 -0.74
CA GLY A 86 7.46 1.56 0.35
C GLY A 86 7.87 2.41 1.55
N ILE A 87 9.14 2.33 1.97
CA ILE A 87 9.68 3.16 3.05
C ILE A 87 9.71 4.63 2.65
N THR A 88 10.20 4.98 1.46
CA THR A 88 10.29 6.36 1.01
C THR A 88 8.92 7.02 0.96
N LEU A 89 7.90 6.36 0.38
CA LEU A 89 6.54 6.89 0.31
C LEU A 89 5.90 7.00 1.70
N LEU A 90 6.20 6.07 2.60
CA LEU A 90 5.73 6.14 3.99
C LEU A 90 6.35 7.34 4.72
N CYS A 91 7.66 7.57 4.58
CA CYS A 91 8.33 8.74 5.14
C CYS A 91 7.76 10.06 4.60
N VAL A 92 7.56 10.15 3.28
CA VAL A 92 6.94 11.32 2.64
C VAL A 92 5.54 11.57 3.20
N SER A 93 4.72 10.52 3.30
CA SER A 93 3.36 10.62 3.87
C SER A 93 3.39 11.12 5.31
N ILE A 94 4.34 10.65 6.13
CA ILE A 94 4.50 11.09 7.51
C ILE A 94 4.91 12.56 7.57
N ILE A 95 5.85 12.99 6.73
CA ILE A 95 6.30 14.40 6.69
C ILE A 95 5.12 15.31 6.35
N PHE A 96 4.34 14.99 5.32
CA PHE A 96 3.16 15.78 4.96
C PHE A 96 2.09 15.77 6.06
N LEU A 97 1.90 14.63 6.74
CA LEU A 97 0.95 14.53 7.84
C LEU A 97 1.41 15.34 9.06
N LEU A 98 2.69 15.35 9.38
CA LEU A 98 3.27 16.19 10.43
C LEU A 98 3.20 17.68 10.08
N ASP A 99 3.55 18.04 8.85
CA ASP A 99 3.43 19.41 8.33
C ASP A 99 1.98 19.90 8.45
N PHE A 100 1.01 19.04 8.12
CA PHE A 100 -0.40 19.31 8.33
C PHE A 100 -0.75 19.59 9.80
N PHE A 101 -0.29 18.77 10.75
CA PHE A 101 -0.58 18.99 12.17
C PHE A 101 0.11 20.24 12.75
N ILE A 102 1.30 20.58 12.26
CA ILE A 102 2.10 21.70 12.77
C ILE A 102 1.66 23.03 12.15
N ASN A 103 1.52 23.06 10.82
CA ASN A 103 1.27 24.30 10.07
C ASN A 103 -0.20 24.49 9.69
N GLY A 104 -1.00 23.42 9.61
CA GLY A 104 -2.44 23.52 9.34
C GLY A 104 -3.28 23.97 10.55
N ALA A 105 -2.69 24.01 11.75
CA ALA A 105 -3.34 24.43 13.00
C ALA A 105 -3.24 25.92 13.33
N ASN A 106 -2.53 26.70 12.52
CA ASN A 106 -2.39 28.15 12.66
C ASN A 106 -3.33 28.91 11.72
#